data_AF-A0A2E9CRK9-F1
#
_entry.id   AF-A0A2E9CRK9-F1
#
_cell.length_a   1.000
_cell.length_b   1.000
_cell.length_c   1.000
_cell.angle_alpha   90.00
_cell.angle_beta   90.00
_cell.angle_gamma   90.00
#
_symmetry.space_group_name_H-M   'P 1'
#
loop_
_entity.id
_entity.type
_entity.pdbx_description
1 polymer ?
#
loop_
_entity_poly.entity_id
_entity_poly.type
_entity_poly.pdbx_seq_one_letter_code
_entity_poly.pdbx_strand_id
1 'polypeptide(L)'
;MSRNAILEDLRSSIAHVTGDGRRHGVHPFGLDDIDDHLPGNGLATGALHEVLGSPDICDDAAATIFIAGILARMEGPVFWCLRWRDLFTPALDLAGLHPDRLTIVEPGDDKGALIAMEDCLRVAGIAGVVGEVSKLSTTASKRLQLTAEGSGVTAFILRRAAKADALIEGSAAQTRWRVTASPSENLGIPALARPRWSVALERVRGAEPKSWIVEACDAQGRLALPAILVDRPDEQEAWRIAV
;
A
#
# COMPACT_ATOMS: atom_id res chain seq x y z
N MET A 1 -0.76 38.91 -15.71
CA MET A 1 -0.98 37.69 -14.88
C MET A 1 0.35 36.98 -14.72
N SER A 2 0.70 36.56 -13.50
CA SER A 2 1.95 35.83 -13.26
C SER A 2 1.84 34.42 -13.84
N ARG A 3 2.97 33.82 -14.22
CA ARG A 3 3.04 32.45 -14.75
C ARG A 3 2.43 31.42 -13.79
N ASN A 4 2.55 31.66 -12.48
CA ASN A 4 1.95 30.82 -11.45
C ASN A 4 0.41 30.92 -11.46
N ALA A 5 -0.15 32.13 -11.61
CA ALA A 5 -1.60 32.29 -11.68
C ALA A 5 -2.20 31.55 -12.90
N ILE A 6 -1.49 31.52 -14.03
CA ILE A 6 -1.92 30.81 -15.24
C ILE A 6 -1.85 29.28 -15.03
N LEU A 7 -0.84 28.77 -14.34
CA LEU A 7 -0.72 27.34 -14.02
C LEU A 7 -1.79 26.87 -13.02
N GLU A 8 -2.13 27.71 -12.05
CA GLU A 8 -3.14 27.43 -11.03
C GLU A 8 -4.55 27.44 -11.61
N ASP A 9 -4.82 28.37 -12.53
CA ASP A 9 -6.05 28.44 -13.30
C ASP A 9 -6.18 27.26 -14.28
N LEU A 10 -5.10 26.87 -14.97
CA LEU A 10 -5.10 25.66 -15.80
C LEU A 10 -5.34 24.40 -14.98
N ARG A 11 -4.73 24.26 -13.79
CA ARG A 11 -4.96 23.12 -12.89
C ARG A 11 -6.41 23.05 -12.43
N SER A 12 -7.00 24.20 -12.10
CA SER A 12 -8.41 24.30 -11.70
C SER A 12 -9.36 23.97 -12.86
N SER A 13 -9.04 24.43 -14.06
CA SER A 13 -9.82 24.18 -15.28
C SER A 13 -9.75 22.71 -15.72
N ILE A 14 -8.57 22.08 -15.62
CA ILE A 14 -8.42 20.64 -15.85
C ILE A 14 -9.22 19.83 -14.82
N ALA A 15 -9.15 20.17 -13.53
CA ALA A 15 -9.93 19.49 -12.49
C ALA A 15 -11.44 19.51 -12.78
N HIS A 16 -11.96 20.63 -13.32
CA HIS A 16 -13.35 20.74 -13.74
C HIS A 16 -13.72 19.89 -14.96
N VAL A 17 -12.81 19.74 -15.93
CA VAL A 17 -13.07 19.03 -17.19
C VAL A 17 -12.83 17.53 -17.07
N THR A 18 -11.94 17.08 -16.19
CA THR A 18 -11.62 15.64 -16.02
C THR A 18 -12.53 14.89 -15.07
N GLY A 19 -13.54 15.55 -14.49
CA GLY A 19 -14.42 14.94 -13.50
C GLY A 19 -13.67 14.58 -12.23
N ASP A 20 -13.01 15.56 -11.59
CA ASP A 20 -12.66 15.40 -10.17
C ASP A 20 -13.97 15.25 -9.38
N GLY A 21 -14.36 13.99 -9.14
CA GLY A 21 -15.09 13.64 -7.95
C GLY A 21 -14.38 14.25 -6.74
N ARG A 22 -15.14 14.58 -5.70
CA ARG A 22 -14.66 15.18 -4.44
C ARG A 22 -13.23 14.72 -4.11
N ARG A 23 -12.24 15.62 -4.26
CA ARG A 23 -10.87 15.32 -3.82
C ARG A 23 -10.90 15.25 -2.30
N HIS A 24 -10.72 14.04 -1.77
CA HIS A 24 -10.54 13.83 -0.34
C HIS A 24 -9.09 14.17 0.04
N GLY A 25 -8.78 14.14 1.35
CA GLY A 25 -7.45 14.44 1.84
C GLY A 25 -6.39 13.45 1.35
N VAL A 26 -5.15 13.64 1.76
CA VAL A 26 -4.07 12.67 1.61
C VAL A 26 -3.64 12.15 2.96
N HIS A 27 -3.06 10.96 2.98
CA HIS A 27 -2.42 10.36 4.14
C HIS A 27 -0.94 10.11 3.84
N PRO A 28 -0.01 10.94 4.36
CA PRO A 28 1.41 10.79 4.09
C PRO A 28 1.96 9.49 4.69
N PHE A 29 3.03 8.95 4.12
CA PHE A 29 3.81 7.83 4.64
C PHE A 29 4.73 8.24 5.79
N GLY A 30 5.05 9.52 5.91
CA GLY A 30 6.04 10.04 6.85
C GLY A 30 7.47 9.87 6.34
N LEU A 31 7.64 9.73 5.02
CA LEU A 31 8.92 9.59 4.34
C LEU A 31 8.92 10.57 3.17
N ASP A 32 9.65 11.68 3.29
CA ASP A 32 9.67 12.77 2.31
C ASP A 32 9.91 12.26 0.88
N ASP A 33 10.81 11.28 0.69
CA ASP A 33 11.12 10.74 -0.64
C ASP A 33 9.97 9.95 -1.31
N ILE A 34 9.04 9.42 -0.51
CA ILE A 34 7.80 8.79 -1.01
C ILE A 34 6.70 9.83 -1.11
N ASP A 35 6.54 10.65 -0.08
CA ASP A 35 5.45 11.62 0.02
C ASP A 35 5.56 12.67 -1.08
N ASP A 36 6.73 13.32 -1.26
CA ASP A 36 6.95 14.33 -2.31
C ASP A 36 6.79 13.78 -3.73
N HIS A 37 6.93 12.45 -3.89
CA HIS A 37 6.75 11.78 -5.18
C HIS A 37 5.27 11.52 -5.50
N LEU A 38 4.41 11.45 -4.47
CA LEU A 38 2.98 11.24 -4.63
C LEU A 38 2.25 12.57 -4.87
N PRO A 39 1.28 12.59 -5.82
CA PRO A 39 0.45 13.78 -6.02
C PRO A 39 -0.27 14.19 -4.74
N GLY A 40 0.00 15.42 -4.28
CA GLY A 40 -0.59 15.94 -3.05
C GLY A 40 0.18 15.61 -1.77
N ASN A 41 1.39 15.06 -1.88
CA ASN A 41 2.30 14.76 -0.78
C ASN A 41 1.82 13.65 0.17
N GLY A 42 1.21 12.60 -0.39
CA GLY A 42 0.77 11.42 0.36
C GLY A 42 -0.18 10.53 -0.42
N LEU A 43 -0.63 9.44 0.22
CA LEU A 43 -1.61 8.53 -0.37
C LEU A 43 -2.99 9.18 -0.39
N ALA A 44 -3.61 9.33 -1.55
CA ALA A 44 -4.96 9.88 -1.66
C ALA A 44 -5.96 9.08 -0.80
N THR A 45 -6.78 9.75 0.00
CA THR A 45 -7.94 9.12 0.67
C THR A 45 -9.15 9.14 -0.26
N GLY A 46 -10.22 8.38 0.05
CA GLY A 46 -11.39 8.29 -0.83
C GLY A 46 -11.05 7.77 -2.22
N ALA A 47 -10.07 6.87 -2.29
CA ALA A 47 -9.51 6.37 -3.53
C ALA A 47 -9.23 4.86 -3.45
N LEU A 48 -9.15 4.22 -4.61
CA LEU A 48 -8.74 2.83 -4.76
C LEU A 48 -7.22 2.75 -4.98
N HIS A 49 -6.58 1.88 -4.21
CA HIS A 49 -5.18 1.54 -4.32
C HIS A 49 -5.03 0.04 -4.52
N GLU A 50 -4.19 -0.36 -5.47
CA GLU A 50 -3.80 -1.75 -5.64
C GLU A 50 -2.46 -2.00 -4.97
N VAL A 51 -2.34 -3.11 -4.26
CA VAL A 51 -1.08 -3.62 -3.73
C VAL A 51 -0.94 -5.06 -4.16
N LEU A 52 0.25 -5.41 -4.65
CA LEU A 52 0.58 -6.72 -5.18
C LEU A 52 1.84 -7.22 -4.48
N GLY A 53 1.88 -8.53 -4.18
CA GLY A 53 3.12 -9.22 -3.88
C GLY A 53 3.85 -9.62 -5.16
N SER A 54 4.45 -10.80 -5.14
CA SER A 54 4.99 -11.47 -6.33
C SER A 54 4.35 -12.86 -6.47
N PRO A 55 4.77 -13.70 -7.42
CA PRO A 55 4.41 -15.11 -7.40
C PRO A 55 4.86 -15.87 -6.14
N ASP A 56 5.82 -15.33 -5.37
CA ASP A 56 6.22 -15.85 -4.06
C ASP A 56 5.22 -15.41 -2.98
N ILE A 57 4.67 -16.38 -2.25
CA ILE A 57 3.69 -16.14 -1.19
C ILE A 57 4.28 -15.35 -0.01
N CYS A 58 5.60 -15.37 0.19
CA CYS A 58 6.26 -14.57 1.21
C CYS A 58 6.10 -13.06 0.93
N ASP A 59 6.05 -12.67 -0.35
CA ASP A 59 5.86 -11.27 -0.74
C ASP A 59 4.42 -10.80 -0.52
N ASP A 60 3.44 -11.70 -0.58
CA ASP A 60 2.05 -11.37 -0.21
C ASP A 60 1.94 -10.99 1.27
N ALA A 61 2.75 -11.59 2.15
CA ALA A 61 2.82 -11.19 3.55
C ALA A 61 3.39 -9.77 3.68
N ALA A 62 4.45 -9.44 2.95
CA ALA A 62 4.99 -8.08 2.92
C ALA A 62 3.95 -7.05 2.43
N ALA A 63 3.23 -7.35 1.34
CA ALA A 63 2.14 -6.53 0.83
C ALA A 63 0.99 -6.35 1.84
N THR A 64 0.64 -7.42 2.56
CA THR A 64 -0.38 -7.41 3.63
C THR A 64 0.03 -6.46 4.76
N ILE A 65 1.26 -6.59 5.27
CA ILE A 65 1.76 -5.75 6.36
C ILE A 65 1.98 -4.29 5.91
N PHE A 66 2.34 -4.07 4.65
CA PHE A 66 2.40 -2.73 4.07
C PHE A 66 1.04 -2.03 4.11
N ILE A 67 -0.04 -2.70 3.68
CA ILE A 67 -1.41 -2.16 3.81
C ILE A 67 -1.77 -1.93 5.28
N ALA A 68 -1.47 -2.89 6.15
CA ALA A 68 -1.79 -2.81 7.57
C ALA A 68 -1.14 -1.60 8.25
N GLY A 69 0.14 -1.33 7.96
CA GLY A 69 0.85 -0.16 8.52
C GLY A 69 0.29 1.18 8.03
N ILE A 70 -0.19 1.26 6.78
CA ILE A 70 -0.91 2.44 6.29
C ILE A 70 -2.20 2.63 7.10
N LEU A 71 -3.01 1.57 7.24
CA LEU A 71 -4.30 1.62 7.93
C LEU A 71 -4.17 1.83 9.44
N ALA A 72 -3.08 1.36 10.05
CA ALA A 72 -2.74 1.59 11.44
C ALA A 72 -2.70 3.09 11.78
N ARG A 73 -2.22 3.91 10.84
CA ARG A 73 -2.06 5.36 11.00
C ARG A 73 -3.29 6.18 10.59
N MET A 74 -4.27 5.55 9.95
CA MET A 74 -5.58 6.15 9.67
C MET A 74 -6.51 5.94 10.88
N GLU A 75 -7.47 6.83 11.12
CA GLU A 75 -8.42 6.69 12.23
C GLU A 75 -9.66 5.89 11.82
N GLY A 76 -10.17 5.06 12.74
CA GLY A 76 -11.43 4.33 12.59
C GLY A 76 -11.28 2.83 12.31
N PRO A 77 -12.41 2.10 12.19
CA PRO A 77 -12.42 0.66 11.91
C PRO A 77 -11.88 0.33 10.51
N VAL A 78 -11.42 -0.90 10.33
CA VAL A 78 -10.93 -1.48 9.09
C VAL A 78 -11.72 -2.74 8.78
N PHE A 79 -12.24 -2.85 7.56
CA PHE A 79 -12.84 -4.09 7.06
C PHE A 79 -11.87 -4.81 6.14
N TRP A 80 -11.66 -6.11 6.37
CA TRP A 80 -10.77 -6.93 5.55
C TRP A 80 -11.54 -8.11 4.96
N CYS A 81 -11.85 -8.03 3.67
CA CYS A 81 -12.56 -9.05 2.91
C CYS A 81 -11.55 -10.10 2.41
N LEU A 82 -11.53 -11.25 3.07
CA LEU A 82 -10.58 -12.32 2.80
C LEU A 82 -10.97 -13.14 1.57
N ARG A 83 -9.93 -13.65 0.90
CA ARG A 83 -10.06 -14.75 -0.06
C ARG A 83 -9.72 -16.09 0.58
N TRP A 84 -8.69 -16.10 1.41
CA TRP A 84 -8.23 -17.27 2.15
C TRP A 84 -8.20 -16.98 3.65
N ARG A 85 -8.39 -18.03 4.45
CA ARG A 85 -8.42 -17.92 5.92
C ARG A 85 -7.01 -18.03 6.51
N ASP A 86 -6.12 -17.16 6.04
CA ASP A 86 -4.69 -17.17 6.37
C ASP A 86 -4.18 -15.80 6.85
N LEU A 87 -5.08 -14.83 7.07
CA LEU A 87 -4.73 -13.55 7.66
C LEU A 87 -4.31 -13.73 9.13
N PHE A 88 -3.02 -13.56 9.39
CA PHE A 88 -2.45 -13.71 10.72
C PHE A 88 -2.53 -12.38 11.49
N THR A 89 -3.59 -12.21 12.28
CA THR A 89 -3.88 -10.96 13.01
C THR A 89 -2.76 -10.46 13.93
N PRO A 90 -1.96 -11.31 14.63
CA PRO A 90 -0.86 -10.79 15.44
C PRO A 90 0.21 -10.06 14.63
N ALA A 91 0.44 -10.42 13.36
CA ALA A 91 1.37 -9.68 12.51
C ALA A 91 0.85 -8.29 12.12
N LEU A 92 -0.48 -8.12 12.02
CA LEU A 92 -1.09 -6.81 11.79
C LEU A 92 -0.95 -5.90 13.02
N ASP A 93 -1.14 -6.47 14.22
CA ASP A 93 -0.95 -5.78 15.49
C ASP A 93 0.51 -5.33 15.68
N LEU A 94 1.48 -6.19 15.33
CA LEU A 94 2.90 -5.83 15.30
C LEU A 94 3.23 -4.69 14.31
N ALA A 95 2.39 -4.48 13.30
CA ALA A 95 2.47 -3.36 12.37
C ALA A 95 1.59 -2.16 12.79
N GLY A 96 1.04 -2.18 13.99
CA GLY A 96 0.24 -1.11 14.59
C GLY A 96 -1.26 -1.17 14.31
N LEU A 97 -1.76 -2.15 13.54
CA LEU A 97 -3.18 -2.32 13.29
C LEU A 97 -3.80 -3.20 14.38
N HIS A 98 -4.27 -2.55 15.45
CA HIS A 98 -4.85 -3.23 16.61
C HIS A 98 -6.06 -4.12 16.24
N PRO A 99 -6.18 -5.35 16.78
CA PRO A 99 -7.28 -6.27 16.46
C PRO A 99 -8.68 -5.70 16.69
N ASP A 100 -8.88 -4.86 17.70
CA ASP A 100 -10.19 -4.23 17.98
C ASP A 100 -10.68 -3.29 16.87
N ARG A 101 -9.78 -2.84 15.98
CA ARG A 101 -10.14 -2.03 14.81
C ARG A 101 -10.45 -2.89 13.60
N LEU A 102 -10.15 -4.19 13.61
CA LEU A 102 -10.21 -5.05 12.46
C LEU A 102 -11.48 -5.90 12.47
N THR A 103 -12.30 -5.77 11.43
CA THR A 103 -13.41 -6.69 11.14
C THR A 103 -13.06 -7.53 9.92
N ILE A 104 -12.95 -8.83 10.12
CA ILE A 104 -12.68 -9.80 9.05
C ILE A 104 -14.01 -10.21 8.40
N VAL A 105 -14.08 -10.14 7.08
CA VAL A 105 -15.23 -10.57 6.28
C VAL A 105 -14.81 -11.76 5.43
N GLU A 106 -15.57 -12.85 5.49
CA GLU A 106 -15.33 -14.09 4.73
C GLU A 106 -16.38 -14.26 3.61
N PRO A 107 -16.24 -13.56 2.48
CA PRO A 107 -17.22 -13.53 1.39
C PRO A 107 -17.28 -14.81 0.53
N GLY A 108 -16.28 -15.69 0.64
CA GLY A 108 -16.20 -16.98 -0.06
C GLY A 108 -15.52 -16.96 -1.42
N ASP A 109 -15.76 -15.93 -2.26
CA ASP A 109 -15.11 -15.78 -3.57
C ASP A 109 -14.80 -14.32 -3.93
N ASP A 110 -14.06 -14.12 -5.04
CA ASP A 110 -13.67 -12.79 -5.53
C ASP A 110 -14.90 -11.89 -5.80
N LYS A 111 -16.04 -12.46 -6.26
CA LYS A 111 -17.25 -11.68 -6.55
C LYS A 111 -17.89 -11.19 -5.25
N GLY A 112 -18.00 -12.07 -4.26
CA GLY A 112 -18.48 -11.74 -2.93
C GLY A 112 -17.59 -10.70 -2.25
N ALA A 113 -16.27 -10.81 -2.39
CA ALA A 113 -15.34 -9.84 -1.84
C ALA A 113 -15.58 -8.44 -2.40
N LEU A 114 -15.73 -8.31 -3.73
CA LEU A 114 -16.02 -7.03 -4.37
C LEU A 114 -17.37 -6.44 -3.94
N ILE A 115 -18.41 -7.27 -3.77
CA ILE A 115 -19.71 -6.82 -3.27
C ILE A 115 -19.59 -6.35 -1.81
N ALA A 116 -18.97 -7.14 -0.95
CA ALA A 116 -18.77 -6.81 0.45
C ALA A 116 -17.96 -5.51 0.60
N MET A 117 -16.93 -5.32 -0.24
CA MET A 117 -16.18 -4.07 -0.27
C MET A 117 -17.06 -2.86 -0.59
N GLU A 118 -17.91 -2.95 -1.61
CA GLU A 118 -18.81 -1.86 -1.98
C GLU A 118 -19.80 -1.50 -0.88
N ASP A 119 -20.30 -2.50 -0.15
CA ASP A 119 -21.18 -2.28 0.99
C ASP A 119 -20.42 -1.62 2.15
N CYS A 120 -19.20 -2.09 2.46
CA CYS A 120 -18.35 -1.51 3.50
C CYS A 120 -17.96 -0.07 3.16
N LEU A 121 -17.63 0.24 1.91
CA LEU A 121 -17.27 1.59 1.47
C LEU A 121 -18.42 2.59 1.61
N ARG A 122 -19.68 2.14 1.72
CA ARG A 122 -20.82 3.05 1.98
C ARG A 122 -20.96 3.44 3.45
N VAL A 123 -20.19 2.82 4.35
CA VAL A 123 -20.19 3.14 5.78
C VAL A 123 -19.26 4.32 6.04
N ALA A 124 -19.79 5.36 6.69
CA ALA A 124 -18.99 6.52 7.08
C ALA A 124 -18.15 6.23 8.33
N GLY A 125 -17.02 6.92 8.47
CA GLY A 125 -16.20 6.90 9.70
C GLY A 125 -15.28 5.69 9.85
N ILE A 126 -15.01 4.97 8.76
CA ILE A 126 -14.03 3.87 8.74
C ILE A 126 -12.72 4.31 8.08
N ALA A 127 -11.61 3.73 8.54
CA ALA A 127 -10.27 4.02 8.05
C ALA A 127 -10.08 3.52 6.62
N GLY A 128 -10.62 2.34 6.31
CA GLY A 128 -10.52 1.77 4.99
C GLY A 128 -11.08 0.37 4.87
N VAL A 129 -11.14 -0.10 3.63
CA VAL A 129 -11.60 -1.45 3.28
C VAL A 129 -10.53 -2.12 2.44
N VAL A 130 -10.13 -3.33 2.83
CA VAL A 130 -9.20 -4.18 2.07
C VAL A 130 -9.98 -5.34 1.47
N GLY A 131 -9.74 -5.66 0.21
CA GLY A 131 -10.26 -6.88 -0.41
C GLY A 131 -9.16 -7.67 -1.09
N GLU A 132 -9.12 -8.96 -0.78
CA GLU A 132 -8.24 -9.91 -1.45
C GLU A 132 -8.95 -10.50 -2.66
N VAL A 133 -8.38 -10.30 -3.85
CA VAL A 133 -8.91 -10.86 -5.09
C VAL A 133 -7.78 -11.38 -5.97
N SER A 134 -8.04 -12.44 -6.73
CA SER A 134 -7.09 -12.91 -7.75
C SER A 134 -7.13 -12.05 -9.01
N LYS A 135 -8.33 -11.59 -9.36
CA LYS A 135 -8.58 -10.81 -10.58
C LYS A 135 -9.46 -9.62 -10.27
N LEU A 136 -9.15 -8.50 -10.91
CA LEU A 136 -9.93 -7.27 -10.80
C LEU A 136 -10.21 -6.74 -12.20
N SER A 137 -11.44 -6.91 -12.68
CA SER A 137 -11.84 -6.36 -13.97
C SER A 137 -11.84 -4.83 -13.95
N THR A 138 -11.64 -4.21 -15.12
CA THR A 138 -11.74 -2.76 -15.30
C THR A 138 -13.05 -2.18 -14.77
N THR A 139 -14.17 -2.89 -14.97
CA THR A 139 -15.50 -2.45 -14.50
C THR A 139 -15.59 -2.47 -12.97
N ALA A 140 -15.14 -3.55 -12.34
CA ALA A 140 -15.11 -3.63 -10.88
C ALA A 140 -14.19 -2.57 -10.26
N SER A 141 -13.01 -2.37 -10.85
CA SER A 141 -12.05 -1.33 -10.45
C SER A 141 -12.68 0.08 -10.51
N LYS A 142 -13.35 0.42 -11.62
CA LYS A 142 -14.05 1.71 -11.76
C LYS A 142 -15.17 1.88 -10.73
N ARG A 143 -15.95 0.82 -10.48
CA ARG A 143 -17.06 0.86 -9.51
C ARG A 143 -16.55 1.08 -8.08
N LEU A 144 -15.48 0.39 -7.69
CA LEU A 144 -14.82 0.60 -6.40
C LEU A 144 -14.23 2.00 -6.28
N GLN A 145 -13.52 2.49 -7.29
CA GLN A 145 -13.00 3.86 -7.31
C GLN A 145 -14.11 4.89 -7.11
N LEU A 146 -15.21 4.79 -7.84
CA LEU A 146 -16.35 5.72 -7.70
C LEU A 146 -17.03 5.62 -6.32
N THR A 147 -17.06 4.43 -5.72
CA THR A 147 -17.64 4.24 -4.38
C THR A 147 -16.73 4.80 -3.29
N ALA A 148 -15.41 4.61 -3.43
CA ALA A 148 -14.40 5.22 -2.57
C ALA A 148 -14.44 6.76 -2.68
N GLU A 149 -14.52 7.30 -3.90
CA GLU A 149 -14.68 8.74 -4.14
C GLU A 149 -16.01 9.28 -3.61
N GLY A 150 -17.09 8.50 -3.65
CA GLY A 150 -18.38 8.94 -3.14
C GLY A 150 -18.43 9.03 -1.62
N SER A 151 -17.70 8.15 -0.94
CA SER A 151 -17.71 7.98 0.52
C SER A 151 -16.57 8.68 1.25
N GLY A 152 -15.45 8.91 0.58
CA GLY A 152 -14.20 9.35 1.19
C GLY A 152 -13.39 8.25 1.88
N VAL A 153 -13.88 7.01 1.87
CA VAL A 153 -13.19 5.86 2.47
C VAL A 153 -12.13 5.33 1.50
N THR A 154 -10.93 5.09 2.02
CA THR A 154 -9.82 4.51 1.26
C THR A 154 -10.04 3.01 1.01
N ALA A 155 -9.92 2.58 -0.24
CA ALA A 155 -10.06 1.19 -0.66
C ALA A 155 -8.71 0.60 -1.06
N PHE A 156 -8.41 -0.60 -0.58
CA PHE A 156 -7.24 -1.39 -1.00
C PHE A 156 -7.68 -2.69 -1.65
N ILE A 157 -7.09 -2.99 -2.80
CA ILE A 157 -7.15 -4.32 -3.40
C ILE A 157 -5.79 -4.98 -3.21
N LEU A 158 -5.76 -6.10 -2.49
CA LEU A 158 -4.59 -6.96 -2.39
C LEU A 158 -4.69 -8.05 -3.45
N ARG A 159 -3.78 -8.03 -4.43
CA ARG A 159 -3.68 -9.10 -5.43
C ARG A 159 -2.58 -10.06 -5.05
N ARG A 160 -2.98 -11.24 -4.62
CA ARG A 160 -2.10 -12.30 -4.13
C ARG A 160 -1.54 -13.15 -5.26
N ALA A 161 -0.34 -13.69 -5.08
CA ALA A 161 0.39 -14.50 -6.06
C ALA A 161 0.43 -13.86 -7.47
N ALA A 162 0.57 -12.54 -7.53
CA ALA A 162 0.44 -11.78 -8.76
C ALA A 162 1.69 -11.93 -9.64
N LYS A 163 1.50 -12.50 -10.84
CA LYS A 163 2.54 -12.55 -11.87
C LYS A 163 2.89 -11.15 -12.39
N ALA A 164 4.11 -11.01 -12.91
CA ALA A 164 4.58 -9.76 -13.50
C ALA A 164 3.72 -9.28 -14.69
N ASP A 165 3.11 -10.19 -15.45
CA ASP A 165 2.23 -9.89 -16.60
C ASP A 165 0.77 -9.60 -16.21
N ALA A 166 0.41 -9.78 -14.93
CA ALA A 166 -0.92 -9.45 -14.41
C ALA A 166 -1.24 -7.93 -14.46
N LEU A 167 -0.29 -7.12 -14.95
CA LEU A 167 -0.29 -5.68 -15.10
C LEU A 167 -1.06 -5.15 -16.32
N ILE A 168 -1.46 -6.03 -17.25
CA ILE A 168 -1.99 -5.64 -18.57
C ILE A 168 -3.46 -5.19 -18.52
N GLU A 169 -4.22 -5.53 -17.47
CA GLU A 169 -5.62 -5.10 -17.35
C GLU A 169 -5.74 -3.63 -16.90
N GLY A 170 -6.64 -2.89 -17.58
CA GLY A 170 -6.90 -1.49 -17.27
C GLY A 170 -7.50 -1.32 -15.87
N SER A 171 -6.92 -0.42 -15.07
CA SER A 171 -7.36 -0.16 -13.70
C SER A 171 -7.70 1.31 -13.47
N ALA A 172 -8.76 1.53 -12.70
CA ALA A 172 -9.15 2.84 -12.20
C ALA A 172 -8.44 3.22 -10.89
N ALA A 173 -7.63 2.35 -10.29
CA ALA A 173 -6.88 2.67 -9.08
C ALA A 173 -6.00 3.92 -9.26
N GLN A 174 -5.92 4.72 -8.20
CA GLN A 174 -5.06 5.91 -8.13
C GLN A 174 -3.60 5.54 -8.07
N THR A 175 -3.27 4.47 -7.34
CA THR A 175 -1.92 3.91 -7.27
C THR A 175 -1.93 2.40 -7.42
N ARG A 176 -0.84 1.85 -7.92
CA ARG A 176 -0.51 0.43 -7.89
C ARG A 176 0.89 0.25 -7.33
N TRP A 177 0.99 -0.55 -6.27
CA TRP A 177 2.22 -0.86 -5.58
C TRP A 177 2.56 -2.34 -5.74
N ARG A 178 3.84 -2.64 -5.95
CA ARG A 178 4.39 -3.98 -5.74
C ARG A 178 5.31 -3.96 -4.54
N VAL A 179 5.10 -4.89 -3.62
CA VAL A 179 5.90 -5.02 -2.40
C VAL A 179 6.50 -6.42 -2.39
N THR A 180 7.82 -6.51 -2.37
CA THR A 180 8.54 -7.78 -2.26
C THR A 180 9.58 -7.70 -1.15
N ALA A 181 9.90 -8.83 -0.54
CA ALA A 181 11.00 -8.93 0.39
C ALA A 181 12.33 -8.51 -0.26
N SER A 182 13.19 -7.88 0.53
CA SER A 182 14.54 -7.48 0.15
C SER A 182 15.50 -7.90 1.28
N PRO A 183 16.76 -8.25 0.98
CA PRO A 183 17.73 -8.59 2.02
C PRO A 183 17.79 -7.52 3.11
N SER A 184 17.63 -7.95 4.35
CA SER A 184 17.76 -7.08 5.52
C SER A 184 19.22 -6.77 5.81
N GLU A 185 19.49 -5.79 6.66
CA GLU A 185 20.88 -5.47 7.04
C GLU A 185 21.58 -6.68 7.65
N ASN A 186 22.84 -6.89 7.25
CA ASN A 186 23.71 -7.83 7.94
C ASN A 186 24.30 -7.16 9.17
N LEU A 187 23.78 -7.50 10.35
CA LEU A 187 24.26 -6.94 11.62
C LEU A 187 25.54 -7.60 12.15
N GLY A 188 26.11 -8.58 11.43
CA GLY A 188 27.29 -9.34 11.89
C GLY A 188 27.04 -10.23 13.10
N ILE A 189 25.79 -10.34 13.55
CA ILE A 189 25.35 -11.18 14.67
C ILE A 189 24.22 -12.13 14.22
N PRO A 190 23.98 -13.25 14.93
CA PRO A 190 22.85 -14.15 14.68
C PRO A 190 21.49 -13.55 15.09
N ALA A 191 21.18 -12.35 14.61
CA ALA A 191 19.92 -11.65 14.84
C ALA A 191 19.35 -11.17 13.50
N LEU A 192 18.03 -11.09 13.43
CA LEU A 192 17.35 -10.50 12.28
C LEU A 192 17.28 -9.00 12.48
N ALA A 193 17.87 -8.24 11.55
CA ALA A 193 17.54 -6.83 11.39
C ALA A 193 16.05 -6.68 11.07
N ARG A 194 15.56 -5.43 11.15
CA ARG A 194 14.23 -5.09 10.69
C ARG A 194 14.06 -5.54 9.23
N PRO A 195 12.95 -6.23 8.88
CA PRO A 195 12.74 -6.68 7.52
C PRO A 195 12.81 -5.50 6.53
N ARG A 196 13.38 -5.74 5.35
CA ARG A 196 13.41 -4.76 4.26
C ARG A 196 12.52 -5.21 3.12
N TRP A 197 11.92 -4.25 2.44
CA TRP A 197 11.07 -4.46 1.28
C TRP A 197 11.54 -3.60 0.11
N SER A 198 11.45 -4.16 -1.10
CA SER A 198 11.39 -3.38 -2.32
C SER A 198 9.95 -2.97 -2.54
N VAL A 199 9.68 -1.66 -2.49
CA VAL A 199 8.37 -1.07 -2.73
C VAL A 199 8.44 -0.35 -4.07
N ALA A 200 7.75 -0.85 -5.08
CA ALA A 200 7.67 -0.25 -6.40
C ALA A 200 6.28 0.35 -6.61
N LEU A 201 6.20 1.67 -6.81
CA LEU A 201 5.03 2.33 -7.34
C LEU A 201 4.98 2.11 -8.85
N GLU A 202 4.36 1.02 -9.28
CA GLU A 202 4.27 0.61 -10.68
C GLU A 202 3.33 1.52 -11.50
N ARG A 203 2.36 2.15 -10.84
CA ARG A 203 1.44 3.11 -11.45
C ARG A 203 1.00 4.14 -10.43
N VAL A 204 0.93 5.39 -10.86
CA VAL A 204 0.29 6.48 -10.12
C VAL A 204 -0.33 7.46 -11.11
N ARG A 205 -1.51 7.99 -10.80
CA ARG A 205 -2.12 9.03 -11.63
C ARG A 205 -1.49 10.39 -11.32
N GLY A 206 -0.77 10.97 -12.28
CA GLY A 206 -0.20 12.32 -12.14
C GLY A 206 1.25 12.37 -11.64
N ALA A 207 1.94 11.24 -11.59
CA ALA A 207 3.38 11.14 -11.36
C ALA A 207 3.95 9.94 -12.15
N GLU A 208 5.27 9.81 -12.19
CA GLU A 208 5.95 8.68 -12.85
C GLU A 208 6.15 7.49 -11.89
N PRO A 209 6.24 6.25 -12.39
CA PRO A 209 6.64 5.10 -11.57
C PRO A 209 8.01 5.30 -10.90
N LYS A 210 8.17 4.79 -9.67
CA LYS A 210 9.43 4.83 -8.89
C LYS A 210 9.48 3.68 -7.91
N SER A 211 10.67 3.27 -7.49
CA SER A 211 10.86 2.22 -6.48
C SER A 211 11.80 2.67 -5.37
N TRP A 212 11.62 2.07 -4.21
CA TRP A 212 12.38 2.32 -2.99
C TRP A 212 12.73 1.01 -2.30
N ILE A 213 13.84 1.01 -1.57
CA ILE A 213 14.06 0.03 -0.51
C ILE A 213 13.65 0.70 0.80
N VAL A 214 12.72 0.08 1.52
CA VAL A 214 12.22 0.55 2.81
C VAL A 214 12.37 -0.54 3.86
N GLU A 215 12.45 -0.15 5.12
CA GLU A 215 12.27 -1.04 6.25
C GLU A 215 10.77 -1.20 6.58
N ALA A 216 10.38 -2.43 6.89
CA ALA A 216 9.01 -2.86 7.19
C ALA A 216 8.40 -2.11 8.38
N CYS A 217 7.08 -1.92 8.41
CA CYS A 217 6.37 -1.15 9.45
C CYS A 217 6.82 -1.43 10.91
N ASP A 218 6.95 -0.37 11.72
CA ASP A 218 7.09 -0.48 13.18
C ASP A 218 5.72 -0.73 13.84
N ALA A 219 5.68 -0.84 15.18
CA ALA A 219 4.44 -1.01 15.95
C ALA A 219 3.50 0.21 15.90
N GLN A 220 3.86 1.27 15.18
CA GLN A 220 3.01 2.44 14.91
C GLN A 220 2.65 2.52 13.41
N GLY A 221 2.94 1.48 12.61
CA GLY A 221 2.64 1.44 11.19
C GLY A 221 3.56 2.28 10.31
N ARG A 222 4.70 2.73 10.83
CA ARG A 222 5.61 3.63 10.10
C ARG A 222 6.70 2.85 9.38
N LEU A 223 6.87 3.15 8.09
CA LEU A 223 8.03 2.72 7.31
C LEU A 223 9.26 3.55 7.69
N ALA A 224 10.46 3.03 7.40
CA ALA A 224 11.68 3.84 7.41
C ALA A 224 12.47 3.65 6.12
N LEU A 225 13.27 4.64 5.73
CA LEU A 225 14.33 4.43 4.75
C LEU A 225 15.54 3.82 5.46
N PRO A 226 16.18 2.77 4.92
CA PRO A 226 17.40 2.22 5.49
C PRO A 226 18.47 3.30 5.64
N ALA A 227 19.22 3.26 6.73
CA ALA A 227 20.43 4.05 6.82
C ALA A 227 21.40 3.59 5.71
N ILE A 228 21.91 4.53 4.90
CA ILE A 228 22.96 4.23 3.93
C ILE A 228 24.24 4.01 4.73
N LEU A 229 24.52 2.75 5.09
CA LEU A 229 25.85 2.38 5.57
C LEU A 229 26.76 2.28 4.34
N VAL A 230 27.77 3.15 4.26
CA VAL A 230 28.82 3.03 3.24
C VAL A 230 29.50 1.68 3.46
N ASP A 231 29.47 0.84 2.43
CA ASP A 231 30.12 -0.48 2.40
C ASP A 231 31.57 -0.34 2.89
N ARG A 232 31.83 -0.80 4.11
CA ARG A 232 33.19 -0.89 4.63
C ARG A 232 33.67 -2.27 4.21
N PRO A 233 34.70 -2.40 3.36
CA PRO A 233 35.13 -3.70 2.88
C PRO A 233 35.52 -4.60 4.06
N ASP A 234 34.99 -5.82 4.06
CA ASP A 234 35.21 -6.84 5.09
C ASP A 234 36.71 -7.09 5.30
N GLU A 235 37.24 -6.68 6.45
CA GLU A 235 38.49 -7.24 6.96
C GLU A 235 38.21 -8.68 7.39
N GLN A 236 38.73 -9.64 6.61
CA GLN A 236 38.73 -11.06 6.95
C GLN A 236 39.51 -11.30 8.26
N GLU A 237 38.84 -11.26 9.40
CA GLU A 237 39.39 -11.84 10.62
C GLU A 237 39.27 -13.37 10.55
N ALA A 238 40.38 -13.99 10.19
CA ALA A 238 40.57 -15.42 10.16
C ALA A 238 40.41 -16.02 11.56
N TRP A 239 39.24 -16.56 11.86
CA TRP A 239 39.03 -17.42 13.02
C TRP A 239 39.82 -18.73 12.84
N ARG A 240 40.92 -18.89 13.58
CA ARG A 240 41.58 -20.20 13.76
C ARG A 240 40.96 -20.88 14.98
N ILE A 241 40.16 -21.92 14.78
CA ILE A 241 39.92 -22.91 15.83
C ILE A 241 41.23 -23.66 16.03
N ALA A 242 41.79 -23.61 17.25
CA ALA A 242 42.75 -24.60 17.71
C ALA A 242 41.98 -25.80 18.28
N VAL A 243 42.23 -26.99 17.74
CA VAL A 243 41.93 -28.30 18.37
C VAL A 243 43.20 -28.77 19.05
#